data_AF-A0A7K8KQC8-F1
#
_entry.id   AF-A0A7K8KQC8-F1
#
_cell.length_a   1.000
_cell.length_b   1.000
_cell.length_c   1.000
_cell.angle_alpha   90.00
_cell.angle_beta   90.00
_cell.angle_gamma   90.00
#
_symmetry.space_group_name_H-M   'P 1'
#
loop_
_entity.id
_entity.type
_entity.pdbx_description
1 polymer ?
#
loop_
_entity_poly.entity_id
_entity_poly.type
_entity_poly.pdbx_seq_one_letter_code
_entity_poly.pdbx_strand_id
1 'polypeptide(L)' 'IQHWETVMAWLGKPVAIKTDNGPCFTAQATQDWCQKWAIQLKHSIPYNSTGQAIIERAHRT' A
#
# COMPACT_ATOMS: atom_id res chain seq x y z
N ILE A 1 -1.89 0.77 -9.64
CA ILE A 1 -2.81 -0.39 -9.70
C ILE A 1 -2.13 -1.59 -10.37
N GLN A 2 -1.64 -1.47 -11.61
CA GLN A 2 -0.95 -2.58 -12.33
C GLN A 2 0.18 -3.24 -11.50
N HIS A 3 0.96 -2.46 -10.75
CA HIS A 3 1.96 -2.99 -9.84
C HIS A 3 1.39 -3.95 -8.77
N TRP A 4 0.24 -3.61 -8.17
CA TRP A 4 -0.40 -4.44 -7.14
C TRP A 4 -1.03 -5.71 -7.71
N GLU A 5 -1.56 -5.64 -8.94
CA GLU A 5 -2.10 -6.83 -9.63
C GLU A 5 -1.00 -7.84 -9.92
N THR A 6 0.18 -7.39 -10.35
CA THR A 6 1.34 -8.26 -10.49
C THR A 6 1.72 -8.88 -9.15
N VAL A 7 1.88 -8.08 -8.10
CA VAL A 7 2.27 -8.62 -6.77
C VAL A 7 1.23 -9.62 -6.22
N MET A 8 -0.06 -9.36 -6.43
CA MET A 8 -1.12 -10.31 -6.05
C MET A 8 -1.08 -11.61 -6.86
N ALA A 9 -0.70 -11.57 -8.14
CA ALA A 9 -0.54 -12.79 -8.94
C ALA A 9 0.61 -13.67 -8.43
N TRP A 10 1.66 -13.06 -7.87
CA TRP A 10 2.83 -13.77 -7.36
C TRP A 10 2.71 -14.21 -5.89
N LEU A 11 2.12 -13.39 -5.01
CA LEU A 11 2.06 -13.62 -3.57
C LEU A 11 0.65 -13.95 -3.05
N GLY A 12 -0.37 -13.82 -3.90
CA GLY A 12 -1.76 -13.91 -3.50
C GLY A 12 -2.33 -12.59 -2.98
N LYS A 13 -3.63 -12.61 -2.65
CA LYS A 13 -4.38 -11.43 -2.19
C LYS A 13 -3.96 -11.03 -0.77
N PRO A 14 -3.44 -9.81 -0.55
CA PRO A 14 -3.11 -9.35 0.79
C PRO A 14 -4.37 -9.02 1.59
N VAL A 15 -4.28 -9.12 2.92
CA VAL A 15 -5.36 -8.75 3.84
C VAL A 15 -5.38 -7.23 4.08
N ALA A 16 -4.20 -6.60 4.11
CA ALA A 16 -4.05 -5.16 4.27
C ALA A 16 -2.84 -4.65 3.49
N ILE A 17 -2.95 -3.44 2.95
CA ILE A 17 -1.86 -2.72 2.29
C ILE A 17 -1.61 -1.44 3.09
N LYS A 18 -0.36 -1.22 3.49
CA LYS A 18 0.05 0.01 4.16
C LYS A 18 0.83 0.88 3.18
N THR A 19 0.36 2.09 2.91
CA THR A 19 1.01 3.03 1.98
C THR A 19 1.28 4.37 2.67
N ASP A 20 2.18 5.15 2.10
CA ASP A 20 2.31 6.56 2.44
C ASP A 20 1.10 7.37 1.96
N ASN A 21 1.00 8.62 2.42
CA ASN A 21 -0.07 9.56 2.07
C ASN A 21 0.15 10.23 0.70
N GLY A 22 0.99 9.66 -0.16
CA GLY A 22 1.24 10.16 -1.49
C GLY A 22 -0.05 10.29 -2.32
N PRO A 23 -0.14 11.30 -3.20
CA PRO A 23 -1.34 11.59 -3.99
C PRO A 23 -1.79 10.41 -4.89
N CYS A 24 -0.88 9.47 -5.18
CA CYS A 24 -1.18 8.26 -5.95
C CYS A 24 -1.99 7.22 -5.13
N PHE A 25 -1.82 7.21 -3.80
CA PHE A 25 -2.48 6.27 -2.88
C PHE A 25 -3.71 6.85 -2.17
N THR A 26 -3.89 8.17 -2.21
CA THR A 26 -5.10 8.86 -1.75
C THR A 26 -6.14 9.06 -2.85
N ALA A 27 -5.81 8.70 -4.10
CA ALA A 27 -6.74 8.76 -5.22
C ALA A 27 -7.96 7.84 -5.01
N GLN A 28 -9.15 8.31 -5.38
CA GLN A 28 -10.41 7.56 -5.28
C GLN A 28 -10.35 6.21 -6.00
N ALA A 29 -9.70 6.15 -7.17
CA ALA A 29 -9.52 4.92 -7.92
C ALA A 29 -8.77 3.83 -7.13
N THR A 30 -7.82 4.22 -6.28
CA THR A 30 -7.05 3.30 -5.42
C THR A 30 -7.92 2.80 -4.26
N GLN A 31 -8.77 3.66 -3.69
CA GLN A 31 -9.73 3.26 -2.66
C GLN A 31 -10.79 2.30 -3.22
N ASP A 32 -11.38 2.63 -4.37
CA ASP A 32 -12.39 1.80 -5.02
C ASP A 32 -11.83 0.42 -5.40
N TRP A 33 -10.57 0.37 -5.85
CA TRP A 33 -9.88 -0.89 -6.13
C TRP A 33 -9.69 -1.70 -4.84
N CYS A 34 -9.18 -1.10 -3.77
CA CYS A 34 -9.02 -1.79 -2.48
C CYS A 34 -10.35 -2.32 -1.94
N GLN A 35 -11.44 -1.56 -2.11
CA GLN A 35 -12.79 -1.98 -1.69
C GLN A 35 -13.29 -3.17 -2.51
N LYS A 36 -13.09 -3.18 -3.84
CA LYS A 36 -13.46 -4.31 -4.72
C LYS A 36 -12.76 -5.61 -4.33
N TRP A 37 -11.51 -5.53 -3.89
CA TRP A 37 -10.72 -6.70 -3.48
C TRP A 37 -10.84 -7.04 -1.99
N ALA A 38 -11.67 -6.30 -1.25
CA ALA A 38 -11.81 -6.39 0.22
C ALA A 38 -10.44 -6.31 0.94
N ILE A 39 -9.60 -5.37 0.49
CA ILE A 39 -8.26 -5.11 1.05
C ILE A 39 -8.33 -3.86 1.92
N GLN A 40 -7.83 -3.95 3.14
CA GLN A 40 -7.73 -2.80 4.03
C GLN A 40 -6.56 -1.91 3.62
N LEU A 41 -6.85 -0.73 3.06
CA LEU A 41 -5.84 0.29 2.81
C LEU A 41 -5.61 1.09 4.10
N LYS A 42 -4.39 1.02 4.66
CA LYS A 42 -3.97 1.80 5.83
C LYS A 42 -2.96 2.84 5.40
N HIS A 43 -3.33 4.10 5.50
CA HIS A 43 -2.38 5.18 5.31
C HIS A 43 -1.47 5.31 6.53
N SER A 44 -0.17 5.45 6.32
CA SER A 44 0.73 5.84 7.39
C SER A 44 0.50 7.31 7.76
N ILE A 45 0.58 7.60 9.06
CA ILE A 45 0.41 8.95 9.61
C ILE A 45 1.38 9.91 8.89
N PRO A 46 0.90 11.06 8.38
CA PRO A 46 1.80 12.05 7.80
C PRO A 46 2.81 12.47 8.88
N TYR A 47 4.10 12.48 8.53
CA TYR A 47 5.24 12.82 9.40
C TYR A 47 5.63 11.83 10.50
N ASN A 48 5.03 10.63 10.62
CA ASN A 48 5.50 9.60 11.56
C ASN A 48 6.23 8.46 10.84
N SER A 49 7.50 8.71 10.48
CA SER A 49 8.42 7.76 9.82
C SER A 49 8.71 6.50 10.68
N THR A 50 8.42 6.52 11.98
CA THR A 50 8.70 5.38 12.88
C THR A 50 7.92 4.10 12.50
N GLY A 51 6.81 4.23 11.78
CA GLY A 51 6.01 3.09 11.31
C GLY A 51 6.43 2.47 9.98
N GLN A 52 7.50 2.96 9.33
CA GLN A 52 7.98 2.49 8.01
C GLN A 52 9.41 1.94 8.04
N ALA A 53 10.00 1.72 9.22
CA ALA A 53 11.40 1.29 9.36
C ALA A 53 11.79 0.04 8.55
N ILE A 54 10.85 -0.90 8.34
CA ILE A 54 11.09 -2.11 7.54
C ILE A 54 11.20 -1.77 6.04
N ILE A 55 10.34 -0.87 5.54
CA ILE A 55 10.33 -0.45 4.13
C ILE A 55 11.55 0.44 3.85
N GLU A 56 11.86 1.39 4.73
CA GLU A 56 13.05 2.24 4.60
C GLU A 56 14.37 1.44 4.67
N ARG A 57 14.40 0.32 5.41
CA ARG A 57 15.55 -0.58 5.42
C ARG A 57 15.68 -1.36 4.11
N ALA A 58 14.56 -1.75 3.48
CA ALA A 58 14.57 -2.46 2.22
C ALA A 58 15.08 -1.59 1.04
N HIS A 59 14.83 -0.28 1.06
CA HIS A 59 15.38 0.66 0.08
C HIS A 59 16.89 0.91 0.19
N ARG A 60 17.53 0.42 1.26
CA ARG A 60 18.95 0.69 1.55
C ARG A 60 19.90 -0.44 1.13
N THR A 61 19.38 -1.44 0.45
CA THR A 61 20.12 -2.56 -0.17
C THR A 61 19.84 -2.60 -1.66
#